data_AF-A0A1S8C605-F1
#
_entry.id   AF-A0A1S8C605-F1
#
_cell.length_a   1.000
_cell.length_b   1.000
_cell.length_c   1.000
_cell.angle_alpha   90.00
_cell.angle_beta   90.00
_cell.angle_gamma   90.00
#
_symmetry.space_group_name_H-M   'P 1'
#
loop_
_entity.id
_entity.type
_entity.pdbx_description
1 polymer ?
#
loop_
_entity_poly.entity_id
_entity_poly.type
_entity_poly.pdbx_seq_one_letter_code
_entity_poly.pdbx_strand_id
1 'polypeptide(L)'
;MRDALAGLVDVQVVALASAPWTAAEAADNARLLAEAIDLGVDLVGGAPHMWPDRDAGLRLSFDAAVRHGLPLDLHTDETLDPTAQGLRALARRVLAT
;
A
#
# COMPACT_ATOMS: atom_id res chain seq x y z
N MET A 1 20.75 -4.33 -2.89
CA MET A 1 20.70 -3.15 -2.01
C MET A 1 20.89 -3.52 -0.56
N ARG A 2 20.05 -4.40 0.01
CA ARG A 2 20.18 -4.85 1.41
C ARG A 2 21.57 -5.37 1.74
N ASP A 3 22.10 -6.29 0.94
CA ASP A 3 23.44 -6.86 1.15
C ASP A 3 24.55 -5.80 1.12
N ALA A 4 24.39 -4.77 0.27
CA ALA A 4 25.37 -3.69 0.14
C ALA A 4 25.35 -2.72 1.34
N LEU A 5 24.29 -2.74 2.15
CA LEU A 5 24.09 -1.89 3.33
C LEU A 5 24.09 -2.68 4.65
N ALA A 6 24.35 -3.98 4.57
CA ALA A 6 24.38 -4.87 5.74
C ALA A 6 25.41 -4.41 6.77
N GLY A 7 24.99 -4.32 8.04
CA GLY A 7 25.82 -3.83 9.15
C GLY A 7 25.91 -2.31 9.26
N LEU A 8 25.30 -1.55 8.34
CA LEU A 8 25.19 -0.10 8.42
C LEU A 8 23.76 0.35 8.74
N VAL A 9 22.76 -0.22 8.06
CA VAL A 9 21.34 0.11 8.26
C VAL A 9 20.46 -1.08 7.91
N ASP A 10 19.40 -1.28 8.69
CA ASP A 10 18.32 -2.20 8.36
C ASP A 10 17.37 -1.52 7.37
N VAL A 11 17.21 -2.13 6.21
CA VAL A 11 16.36 -1.59 5.13
C VAL A 11 15.09 -2.40 5.06
N GLN A 12 13.93 -1.73 5.07
CA GLN A 12 12.65 -2.31 4.67
C GLN A 12 12.21 -1.77 3.30
N VAL A 13 11.56 -2.62 2.51
CA VAL A 13 11.04 -2.31 1.17
C VAL A 13 9.53 -2.51 1.18
N VAL A 14 8.82 -1.47 0.78
CA VAL A 14 7.35 -1.46 0.68
C VAL A 14 6.96 -1.64 -0.79
N ALA A 15 6.13 -2.64 -1.09
CA ALA A 15 5.47 -2.75 -2.38
C ALA A 15 4.34 -1.71 -2.46
N LEU A 16 4.68 -0.52 -2.94
CA LEU A 16 3.77 0.61 -2.95
C LEU A 16 2.88 0.57 -4.19
N ALA A 17 1.62 0.21 -4.02
CA ALA A 17 0.61 0.36 -5.06
C ALA A 17 0.19 1.86 -5.12
N SER A 18 1.08 2.72 -5.61
CA SER A 18 0.83 4.16 -5.78
C SER A 18 0.66 4.54 -7.24
N ALA A 19 -0.52 5.05 -7.59
CA ALA A 19 -0.79 5.99 -8.67
C ALA A 19 -2.30 6.27 -8.65
N PRO A 20 -2.78 7.40 -9.21
CA PRO A 20 -4.09 7.37 -9.81
C PRO A 20 -4.05 6.34 -10.95
N TRP A 21 -4.73 5.21 -10.79
CA TRP A 21 -4.85 4.21 -11.84
C TRP A 21 -6.24 4.26 -12.46
N THR A 22 -6.28 4.16 -13.79
CA THR A 22 -7.49 3.83 -14.54
C THR A 22 -8.01 2.45 -14.12
N ALA A 23 -9.26 2.14 -14.49
CA ALA A 23 -9.82 0.81 -14.24
C ALA A 23 -9.00 -0.32 -14.89
N ALA A 24 -8.34 -0.07 -16.03
CA ALA A 24 -7.48 -1.04 -16.69
C ALA A 24 -6.20 -1.31 -15.87
N GLU A 25 -5.57 -0.26 -15.36
CA GLU A 25 -4.35 -0.34 -14.55
C GLU A 25 -4.61 -0.98 -13.17
N ALA A 26 -5.84 -0.95 -12.66
CA ALA A 26 -6.18 -1.60 -11.39
C ALA A 26 -5.88 -3.12 -11.40
N ALA A 27 -6.10 -3.81 -12.52
CA ALA A 27 -5.79 -5.23 -12.66
C ALA A 27 -4.27 -5.48 -12.70
N ASP A 28 -3.52 -4.62 -13.40
CA ASP A 28 -2.06 -4.69 -13.43
C ASP A 28 -1.45 -4.44 -12.05
N ASN A 29 -2.01 -3.53 -11.26
CA ASN A 29 -1.53 -3.27 -9.90
C ASN A 29 -1.66 -4.51 -9.00
N ALA A 30 -2.75 -5.28 -9.12
CA ALA A 30 -2.89 -6.52 -8.36
C ALA A 30 -1.82 -7.56 -8.74
N ARG A 31 -1.55 -7.71 -10.04
CA ARG A 31 -0.51 -8.61 -10.55
C ARG A 31 0.88 -8.16 -10.10
N LEU A 32 1.21 -6.89 -10.28
CA LEU A 32 2.51 -6.32 -9.91
C LEU A 32 2.75 -6.37 -8.39
N LEU A 33 1.71 -6.17 -7.59
CA LEU A 33 1.79 -6.31 -6.14
C LEU A 33 2.10 -7.76 -5.75
N ALA A 34 1.45 -8.75 -6.38
CA ALA A 34 1.76 -10.16 -6.15
C ALA A 34 3.21 -10.50 -6.55
N GLU A 35 3.66 -10.02 -7.71
CA GLU A 35 5.05 -10.21 -8.16
C GLU A 35 6.06 -9.57 -7.20
N ALA A 36 5.77 -8.37 -6.68
CA ALA A 36 6.63 -7.71 -5.70
C ALA A 36 6.72 -8.50 -4.39
N ILE A 37 5.59 -9.07 -3.93
CA ILE A 37 5.55 -9.95 -2.75
C ILE A 37 6.40 -11.20 -2.98
N ASP A 38 6.28 -11.85 -4.15
CA ASP A 38 7.09 -13.02 -4.52
C ASP A 38 8.59 -12.70 -4.57
N LEU A 39 8.96 -11.45 -4.86
CA LEU A 39 10.34 -10.96 -4.83
C LEU A 39 10.86 -10.63 -3.42
N GLY A 40 10.03 -10.72 -2.38
CA GLY A 40 10.46 -10.57 -0.98
C GLY A 40 10.46 -9.12 -0.46
N VAL A 41 9.43 -8.34 -0.79
CA VAL A 41 9.17 -7.08 -0.06
C VAL A 41 8.76 -7.34 1.39
N ASP A 42 9.01 -6.37 2.28
CA ASP A 42 8.69 -6.52 3.71
C ASP A 42 7.29 -6.05 4.05
N LEU A 43 6.73 -5.11 3.28
CA LEU A 43 5.41 -4.53 3.52
C LEU A 43 4.63 -4.35 2.22
N VAL A 44 3.30 -4.32 2.35
CA VAL A 44 2.38 -3.85 1.30
C VAL A 44 2.05 -2.40 1.57
N GLY A 45 2.00 -1.57 0.53
CA GLY A 45 1.65 -0.17 0.70
C GLY A 45 0.73 0.42 -0.36
N GLY A 46 0.50 1.72 -0.24
CA GLY A 46 -0.42 2.46 -1.08
C GLY A 46 -0.58 3.92 -0.68
N ALA A 47 -1.27 4.69 -1.53
CA ALA A 47 -1.53 6.11 -1.32
C ALA A 47 -3.04 6.43 -1.42
N PRO A 48 -3.82 6.20 -0.34
CA PRO A 48 -5.28 6.40 -0.31
C PRO A 48 -5.80 7.76 -0.76
N HIS A 49 -4.98 8.79 -0.68
CA HIS A 49 -5.34 10.15 -1.10
C HIS A 49 -5.21 10.36 -2.62
N MET A 50 -4.45 9.50 -3.33
CA MET A 50 -4.26 9.57 -4.79
C MET A 50 -5.17 8.63 -5.59
N TRP A 51 -5.82 7.66 -4.93
CA TRP A 51 -6.64 6.67 -5.63
C TRP A 51 -8.00 7.26 -6.08
N PRO A 52 -8.42 7.02 -7.34
CA PRO A 52 -9.74 7.45 -7.81
C PRO A 52 -10.89 6.78 -7.05
N ASP A 53 -10.71 5.49 -6.73
CA ASP A 53 -11.55 4.75 -5.79
C ASP A 53 -10.70 4.32 -4.60
N ARG A 54 -10.80 5.10 -3.52
CA ARG A 54 -10.08 4.86 -2.26
C ARG A 54 -10.41 3.50 -1.66
N ASP A 55 -11.68 3.09 -1.69
CA ASP A 55 -12.09 1.85 -1.05
C ASP A 55 -11.60 0.63 -1.84
N ALA A 56 -11.56 0.71 -3.17
CA ALA A 56 -10.96 -0.32 -4.00
C ALA A 56 -9.46 -0.46 -3.76
N GLY A 57 -8.72 0.65 -3.68
CA GLY A 57 -7.29 0.61 -3.37
C GLY A 57 -7.02 0.08 -1.95
N LEU A 58 -7.80 0.50 -0.96
CA LEU A 58 -7.72 -0.04 0.40
C LEU A 58 -7.99 -1.55 0.43
N ARG A 59 -9.01 -2.03 -0.29
CA ARG A 59 -9.27 -3.48 -0.40
C ARG A 59 -8.08 -4.20 -1.01
N LEU A 60 -7.51 -3.69 -2.11
CA LEU A 60 -6.35 -4.30 -2.76
C LEU A 60 -5.17 -4.47 -1.81
N SER A 61 -4.75 -3.40 -1.14
CA SER A 61 -3.62 -3.45 -0.21
C SER A 61 -3.89 -4.33 1.01
N PHE A 62 -5.09 -4.23 1.62
CA PHE A 62 -5.45 -5.04 2.79
C PHE A 62 -5.54 -6.52 2.44
N ASP A 63 -6.19 -6.88 1.33
CA ASP A 63 -6.37 -8.28 0.95
C ASP A 63 -5.01 -8.94 0.64
N ALA A 64 -4.09 -8.20 0.00
CA ALA A 64 -2.73 -8.67 -0.22
C ALA A 64 -1.95 -8.83 1.10
N ALA A 65 -1.97 -7.81 1.97
CA ALA A 65 -1.28 -7.86 3.26
C ALA A 65 -1.78 -9.01 4.14
N VAL A 66 -3.10 -9.17 4.28
CA VAL A 66 -3.72 -10.25 5.07
C VAL A 66 -3.41 -11.63 4.49
N ARG A 67 -3.53 -11.78 3.16
CA ARG A 67 -3.26 -13.06 2.49
C ARG A 67 -1.82 -13.54 2.69
N HIS A 68 -0.86 -12.62 2.69
CA HIS A 68 0.56 -12.92 2.77
C HIS A 68 1.16 -12.72 4.17
N GLY A 69 0.36 -12.29 5.15
CA GLY A 69 0.82 -12.03 6.52
C GLY A 69 1.83 -10.87 6.61
N LEU A 70 1.76 -9.90 5.70
CA LEU A 70 2.66 -8.76 5.65
C LEU A 70 2.07 -7.53 6.37
N PRO A 71 2.90 -6.67 7.00
CA PRO A 71 2.46 -5.38 7.50
C PRO A 71 2.02 -4.42 6.37
N LEU A 72 1.29 -3.37 6.77
CA LEU A 72 0.81 -2.31 5.88
C LEU A 72 1.52 -0.98 6.15
N ASP A 73 1.84 -0.25 5.09
CA ASP A 73 2.28 1.15 5.11
C ASP A 73 1.46 1.97 4.10
N LEU A 74 0.62 2.89 4.59
CA LEU A 74 -0.32 3.65 3.77
C LEU A 74 -0.13 5.16 3.96
N HIS A 75 0.15 5.84 2.86
CA HIS A 75 0.35 7.29 2.81
C HIS A 75 -1.01 8.00 2.71
N THR A 76 -1.59 8.31 3.87
CA THR A 76 -2.91 8.95 3.98
C THR A 76 -2.81 10.47 4.17
N ASP A 77 -3.77 11.21 3.63
CA ASP A 77 -3.96 12.65 3.85
C ASP A 77 -2.74 13.55 3.53
N GLU A 78 -1.85 13.13 2.63
CA GLU A 78 -0.76 13.99 2.11
C GLU A 78 -1.31 15.01 1.10
N THR A 79 -2.16 15.91 1.60
CA THR A 79 -2.88 16.92 0.84
C THR A 79 -3.00 18.21 1.65
N LEU A 80 -3.26 19.32 0.95
CA LEU A 80 -3.57 20.61 1.59
C LEU A 80 -5.07 20.79 1.87
N ASP A 81 -5.91 19.80 1.54
CA ASP A 81 -7.34 19.81 1.83
C ASP A 81 -7.59 19.66 3.34
N PRO A 82 -8.04 20.70 4.06
CA PRO A 82 -8.30 20.63 5.50
C PRO A 82 -9.50 19.73 5.85
N THR A 83 -10.28 19.31 4.86
CA THR A 83 -11.43 18.43 5.02
C THR A 83 -11.12 16.95 4.77
N ALA A 84 -9.86 16.62 4.45
CA ALA A 84 -9.43 15.25 4.23
C ALA A 84 -9.67 14.37 5.48
N GLN A 85 -10.25 13.18 5.26
CA GLN A 85 -10.56 12.21 6.32
C GLN A 85 -10.07 10.80 5.99
N GLY A 86 -9.00 10.69 5.19
CA GLY A 86 -8.42 9.41 4.78
C GLY A 86 -7.97 8.56 5.97
N LEU A 87 -7.31 9.16 6.97
CA LEU A 87 -6.85 8.46 8.17
C LEU A 87 -8.02 7.90 8.97
N ARG A 88 -9.13 8.64 9.04
CA ARG A 88 -10.36 8.17 9.70
C ARG A 88 -10.98 6.99 8.95
N ALA A 89 -10.98 7.03 7.62
CA ALA A 89 -11.46 5.90 6.80
C ALA A 89 -10.57 4.67 6.98
N LEU A 90 -9.24 4.85 6.98
CA LEU A 90 -8.26 3.80 7.24
C LEU A 90 -8.47 3.17 8.62
N ALA A 91 -8.60 3.97 9.67
CA ALA A 91 -8.83 3.47 11.03
C ALA A 91 -10.10 2.62 11.12
N ARG A 92 -11.19 3.03 10.44
CA ARG A 92 -12.42 2.21 10.36
C ARG A 92 -12.20 0.88 9.65
N ARG A 93 -11.41 0.85 8.58
CA ARG A 93 -11.09 -0.39 7.85
C ARG A 93 -10.27 -1.35 8.70
N VAL A 94 -9.27 -0.84 9.42
CA VAL A 94 -8.46 -1.64 10.36
C VAL A 94 -9.34 -2.29 11.42
N LEU A 95 -10.28 -1.55 12.02
CA LEU A 95 -11.20 -2.09 13.02
C LEU A 95 -12.20 -3.13 12.46
N ALA A 96 -12.37 -3.18 11.14
CA ALA A 96 -13.30 -4.07 10.44
C ALA A 96 -12.60 -5.24 9.72
N THR A 97 -11.28 -5.37 9.87
CA THR A 97 -10.45 -6.46 9.30
C THR A 97 -10.10 -7.44 10.41
#